data_AF-A0A7R9VXY0-F1
#
_entry.id   AF-A0A7R9VXY0-F1
#
_cell.length_a   1.000
_cell.length_b   1.000
_cell.length_c   1.000
_cell.angle_alpha   90.00
_cell.angle_beta   90.00
_cell.angle_gamma   90.00
#
_symmetry.space_group_name_H-M   'P 1'
#
loop_
_entity.id
_entity.type
_entity.pdbx_description
1 polymer ?
#
loop_
_entity_poly.entity_id
_entity_poly.type
_entity_poly.pdbx_seq_one_letter_code
_entity_poly.pdbx_strand_id
1 'polypeptide(L)'
;TMLSLRTSTRAPVASAPRGRAPAMVVRCSGDGYSSGKYQPGMKVRVIKPITIYSVPKNPDGVQIEGFEGLVFKDVSTHNGKQLSAGQPIVVKFEKEIGEKTVKFQAHLAEDEIEAA
;
A
#
# COMPACT_ATOMS: atom_id res chain seq x y z
N THR A 1 -69.05 -36.85 27.19
CA THR A 1 -68.21 -35.65 27.27
C THR A 1 -66.76 -36.05 27.08
N MET A 2 -66.28 -36.00 25.84
CA MET A 2 -64.88 -36.28 25.47
C MET A 2 -64.27 -34.94 25.05
N LEU A 3 -63.12 -34.53 25.63
CA LEU A 3 -62.17 -33.57 25.07
C LEU A 3 -60.91 -33.58 25.99
N SER A 4 -59.89 -34.36 25.63
CA SER A 4 -58.70 -33.94 24.86
C SER A 4 -57.59 -33.33 25.74
N LEU A 5 -56.66 -34.18 26.18
CA LEU A 5 -55.39 -33.75 26.80
C LEU A 5 -54.40 -33.39 25.69
N ARG A 6 -53.98 -32.12 25.66
CA ARG A 6 -52.91 -31.62 24.79
C ARG A 6 -51.57 -32.03 25.37
N THR A 7 -50.96 -33.08 24.84
CA THR A 7 -49.56 -33.42 25.13
C THR A 7 -48.63 -32.48 24.37
N SER A 8 -47.94 -31.60 25.10
CA SER A 8 -46.90 -30.71 24.58
C SER A 8 -45.61 -31.49 24.36
N THR A 9 -45.26 -31.74 23.09
CA THR A 9 -43.95 -32.27 22.72
C THR A 9 -42.96 -31.12 22.51
N ARG A 10 -42.04 -30.93 23.46
CA ARG A 10 -40.84 -30.09 23.26
C ARG A 10 -39.89 -30.80 22.30
N ALA A 11 -39.56 -30.16 21.18
CA ALA A 11 -38.53 -30.63 20.27
C ALA A 11 -37.13 -30.51 20.92
N PRO A 12 -36.22 -31.49 20.73
CA PRO A 12 -34.84 -31.34 21.15
C PRO A 12 -34.11 -30.38 20.20
N VAL A 13 -33.45 -29.36 20.75
CA VAL A 13 -32.54 -28.52 19.97
C VAL A 13 -31.27 -29.33 19.69
N ALA A 14 -31.04 -29.67 18.43
CA ALA A 14 -29.82 -30.35 18.03
C ALA A 14 -28.62 -29.41 18.26
N SER A 15 -27.71 -29.78 19.16
CA SER A 15 -26.44 -29.07 19.34
C SER A 15 -25.54 -29.40 18.15
N ALA A 16 -25.43 -28.47 17.20
CA ALA A 16 -24.44 -28.57 16.13
C ALA A 16 -23.02 -28.69 16.72
N PRO A 17 -22.16 -29.57 16.21
CA PRO A 17 -20.77 -29.62 16.65
C PRO A 17 -20.13 -28.28 16.31
N ARG A 18 -19.51 -27.63 17.30
CA ARG A 18 -18.62 -26.49 17.08
C ARG A 18 -17.39 -27.01 16.36
N GLY A 19 -17.49 -27.15 15.04
CA GLY A 19 -16.33 -27.31 14.18
C GLY A 19 -15.40 -26.16 14.49
N ARG A 20 -14.21 -26.47 15.02
CA ARG A 20 -13.14 -25.50 15.19
C ARG A 20 -12.88 -24.95 13.81
N ALA A 21 -13.27 -23.70 13.56
CA ALA A 21 -12.96 -23.02 12.32
C ALA A 21 -11.46 -23.21 12.06
N PRO A 22 -11.04 -23.60 10.84
CA PRO A 22 -9.63 -23.74 10.55
C PRO A 22 -8.99 -22.41 10.90
N ALA A 23 -7.95 -22.44 11.74
CA ALA A 23 -7.15 -21.27 12.00
C ALA A 23 -6.77 -20.68 10.64
N MET A 24 -7.11 -19.42 10.41
CA MET A 24 -6.69 -18.70 9.22
C MET A 24 -5.16 -18.69 9.26
N VAL A 25 -4.53 -19.68 8.62
CA VAL A 25 -3.09 -19.71 8.44
C VAL A 25 -2.82 -18.67 7.37
N VAL A 26 -2.63 -17.43 7.81
CA VAL A 26 -2.06 -16.38 6.97
C VAL A 26 -0.64 -16.84 6.68
N ARG A 27 -0.47 -17.46 5.51
CA ARG A 27 0.85 -17.75 4.96
C ARG A 27 1.44 -16.43 4.50
N CYS A 28 2.09 -15.71 5.41
CA CYS A 28 2.94 -14.57 5.08
C CYS A 28 4.15 -15.09 4.30
N SER A 29 3.98 -15.31 3.01
CA SER A 29 5.07 -15.60 2.08
C SER A 29 5.39 -14.28 1.38
N GLY A 30 6.58 -13.73 1.62
CA GLY A 30 7.12 -12.64 0.82
C GLY A 30 7.11 -11.29 1.53
N ASP A 31 8.31 -10.88 1.93
CA ASP A 31 8.88 -9.53 1.86
C ASP A 31 7.87 -8.38 1.69
N GLY A 32 7.68 -7.59 2.77
CA GLY A 32 7.03 -6.28 2.83
C GLY A 32 6.10 -5.89 1.67
N TYR A 33 4.78 -5.95 1.93
CA TYR A 33 3.70 -5.49 1.05
C TYR A 33 4.00 -4.12 0.40
N SER A 34 4.50 -4.17 -0.84
CA SER A 34 4.33 -3.12 -1.83
C SER A 34 3.01 -3.37 -2.56
N SER A 35 2.37 -2.34 -3.11
CA SER A 35 1.18 -2.43 -3.98
C SER A 35 1.36 -3.31 -5.23
N GLY A 36 2.50 -4.01 -5.36
CA GLY A 36 2.78 -5.06 -6.34
C GLY A 36 3.30 -4.51 -7.67
N LYS A 37 3.11 -3.20 -7.93
CA LYS A 37 3.55 -2.56 -9.17
C LYS A 37 5.00 -2.06 -9.11
N TYR A 38 5.43 -1.50 -7.97
CA TYR A 38 6.73 -0.86 -7.84
C TYR A 38 7.47 -1.37 -6.60
N GLN A 39 8.47 -2.22 -6.84
CA GLN A 39 9.32 -2.76 -5.78
C GLN A 39 10.45 -1.78 -5.42
N PRO A 40 10.89 -1.76 -4.15
CA PRO A 40 12.07 -0.99 -3.76
C PRO A 40 13.30 -1.43 -4.57
N GLY A 41 14.04 -0.47 -5.09
CA GLY A 41 15.20 -0.68 -5.97
C GLY A 41 14.88 -0.65 -7.47
N MET A 42 13.61 -0.60 -7.87
CA MET A 42 13.25 -0.43 -9.28
C MET A 42 13.61 0.97 -9.79
N LYS A 43 14.03 1.04 -11.06
CA LYS A 43 14.21 2.30 -11.77
C LYS A 43 12.86 2.79 -12.29
N VAL A 44 12.58 4.06 -12.05
CA VAL A 44 11.34 4.69 -12.49
C VAL A 44 11.64 6.04 -13.10
N ARG A 45 10.82 6.41 -14.08
CA ARG A 45 10.85 7.70 -14.75
C ARG A 45 9.56 8.45 -14.47
N VAL A 46 9.69 9.75 -14.21
CA VAL A 46 8.55 10.63 -13.99
C VAL A 46 7.99 11.06 -15.34
N ILE A 47 6.70 10.83 -15.57
CA ILE A 47 6.03 11.17 -16.84
C ILE A 47 5.23 12.47 -16.79
N LYS A 48 4.77 12.87 -15.60
CA LYS A 48 3.95 14.07 -15.44
C LYS A 48 4.78 15.28 -15.03
N PRO A 49 4.39 16.49 -15.47
CA PRO A 49 5.02 17.73 -15.01
C PRO A 49 4.71 17.98 -13.53
N ILE A 50 5.71 17.80 -12.65
CA ILE A 50 5.57 18.01 -11.20
C ILE A 50 6.69 18.93 -10.72
N THR A 51 6.31 19.99 -10.00
CA THR A 51 7.23 20.90 -9.33
C THR A 51 7.37 20.53 -7.86
N ILE A 52 8.59 20.27 -7.41
CA ILE A 52 8.88 19.91 -6.01
C ILE A 52 9.74 20.98 -5.34
N TYR A 53 9.30 21.40 -4.15
CA TYR A 53 9.99 22.37 -3.30
C TYR A 53 10.80 21.74 -2.15
N SER A 54 10.81 20.41 -2.05
CA SER A 54 11.56 19.67 -1.03
C SER A 54 13.06 19.53 -1.36
N VAL A 55 13.53 20.12 -2.46
CA VAL A 55 14.93 20.02 -2.89
C VAL A 55 15.78 21.01 -2.08
N PRO A 56 16.83 20.55 -1.38
CA PRO A 56 17.71 21.44 -0.62
C PRO A 56 18.32 22.53 -1.52
N LYS A 57 18.35 23.76 -1.01
CA LYS A 57 19.00 24.93 -1.66
C LYS A 57 18.37 25.38 -2.98
N ASN A 58 17.21 24.85 -3.37
CA ASN A 58 16.44 25.29 -4.54
C ASN A 58 15.02 25.72 -4.11
N PRO A 59 14.87 26.96 -3.60
CA PRO A 59 13.59 27.47 -3.10
C PRO A 59 12.58 27.71 -4.23
N ASP A 60 13.03 27.93 -5.46
CA ASP A 60 12.18 28.25 -6.62
C ASP A 60 11.36 27.05 -7.13
N GLY A 61 11.65 25.84 -6.61
CA GLY A 61 11.03 24.61 -7.04
C GLY A 61 11.72 23.99 -8.25
N VAL A 62 11.76 22.67 -8.28
CA VAL A 62 12.40 21.91 -9.35
C VAL A 62 11.36 21.12 -10.11
N GLN A 63 11.32 21.32 -11.42
CA GLN A 63 10.53 20.50 -12.32
C GLN A 63 11.23 19.15 -12.52
N ILE A 64 10.57 18.06 -12.16
CA ILE A 64 11.15 16.70 -12.19
C ILE A 64 10.65 15.85 -13.36
N GLU A 65 9.96 16.44 -14.32
CA GLU A 65 9.47 15.73 -15.51
C GLU A 65 10.63 15.07 -16.27
N GLY A 66 10.47 13.79 -16.60
CA GLY A 66 11.48 13.00 -17.29
C GLY A 66 12.67 12.58 -16.42
N PHE A 67 12.70 12.89 -15.12
CA PHE A 67 13.77 12.45 -14.23
C PHE A 67 13.65 10.95 -13.94
N GLU A 68 14.81 10.30 -13.90
CA GLU A 68 14.95 8.91 -13.49
C GLU A 68 15.39 8.85 -12.03
N GLY A 69 14.78 7.94 -11.28
CA GLY A 69 15.08 7.70 -9.88
C GLY A 69 14.93 6.23 -9.50
N LEU A 70 15.27 5.92 -8.25
CA LEU A 70 15.11 4.59 -7.68
C LEU A 70 13.98 4.61 -6.66
N VAL A 71 13.08 3.63 -6.74
CA VAL A 71 12.05 3.44 -5.72
C VAL A 71 12.73 3.10 -4.40
N PHE A 72 12.50 3.91 -3.37
CA PHE A 72 13.09 3.72 -2.05
C PHE A 72 12.17 2.91 -1.14
N LYS A 73 10.91 3.31 -1.03
CA LYS A 73 9.91 2.64 -0.18
C LYS A 73 8.50 2.85 -0.68
N ASP A 74 7.63 1.91 -0.34
CA ASP A 74 6.19 2.04 -0.47
C ASP A 74 5.59 2.36 0.91
N VAL A 75 4.85 3.45 1.01
CA VAL A 75 4.25 3.97 2.26
C VAL A 75 2.77 3.59 2.34
N SER A 76 2.24 2.80 1.40
CA SER A 76 0.87 2.27 1.45
C SER A 76 0.62 1.39 2.68
N THR A 77 1.64 0.72 3.21
CA THR A 77 1.50 -0.15 4.39
C THR A 77 2.50 0.24 5.48
N HIS A 78 2.02 0.37 6.71
CA HIS A 78 2.87 0.59 7.88
C HIS A 78 2.50 -0.38 8.99
N ASN A 79 3.45 -1.22 9.42
CA ASN A 79 3.29 -2.22 10.48
C ASN A 79 2.05 -3.12 10.28
N GLY A 80 1.82 -3.56 9.04
CA GLY A 80 0.69 -4.42 8.67
C GLY A 80 -0.65 -3.70 8.57
N LYS A 81 -0.70 -2.37 8.75
CA LYS A 81 -1.90 -1.56 8.52
C LYS A 81 -1.82 -0.87 7.17
N GLN A 82 -2.90 -0.93 6.41
CA GLN A 82 -3.06 -0.17 5.17
C GLN A 82 -3.28 1.30 5.51
N LEU A 83 -2.48 2.18 4.90
CA LEU A 83 -2.55 3.62 5.01
C LEU A 83 -3.17 4.20 3.73
N SER A 84 -3.96 5.25 3.89
CA SER A 84 -4.56 6.00 2.78
C SER A 84 -3.62 7.12 2.31
N ALA A 85 -2.38 6.79 1.97
CA ALA A 85 -1.43 7.76 1.43
C ALA A 85 -1.85 8.14 0.00
N GLY A 86 -2.02 9.44 -0.28
CA GLY A 86 -2.34 9.90 -1.64
C GLY A 86 -1.21 9.63 -2.64
N GLN A 87 0.04 9.73 -2.18
CA GLN A 87 1.26 9.45 -2.94
C GLN A 87 2.08 8.39 -2.19
N PRO A 88 1.83 7.09 -2.44
CA PRO A 88 2.41 6.01 -1.65
C PRO A 88 3.87 5.70 -2.02
N ILE A 89 4.31 5.99 -3.25
CA ILE A 89 5.63 5.60 -3.71
C ILE A 89 6.64 6.69 -3.39
N VAL A 90 7.68 6.35 -2.62
CA VAL A 90 8.79 7.27 -2.39
C VAL A 90 9.93 6.92 -3.32
N VAL A 91 10.30 7.88 -4.16
CA VAL A 91 11.40 7.75 -5.12
C VAL A 91 12.56 8.61 -4.65
N LYS A 92 13.76 8.03 -4.68
CA LYS A 92 15.02 8.73 -4.44
C LYS A 92 15.62 9.14 -5.78
N PHE A 93 15.88 10.44 -5.91
CA PHE A 93 16.54 11.02 -7.06
C PHE A 93 17.97 11.39 -6.71
N GLU A 94 18.86 11.19 -7.66
CA GLU A 94 20.25 11.66 -7.63
C GLU A 94 20.52 12.32 -8.98
N LYS A 95 20.38 13.64 -9.02
CA LYS A 95 20.53 14.44 -10.24
C LYS A 95 21.34 15.69 -9.96
N GLU A 96 22.04 16.14 -11.00
CA GLU A 96 22.72 17.43 -11.01
C GLU A 96 21.71 18.52 -11.36
N ILE A 97 21.45 19.40 -10.41
CA ILE A 97 20.54 20.54 -10.57
C ILE A 97 21.39 21.79 -10.39
N GLY A 98 21.64 22.49 -11.50
CA GLY A 98 22.62 23.57 -11.56
C GLY A 98 24.05 23.02 -11.46
N GLU A 99 24.83 23.52 -10.50
CA GLU A 99 26.24 23.18 -10.32
C GLU A 99 26.49 22.02 -9.34
N LYS A 100 25.43 21.44 -8.74
CA LYS A 100 25.58 20.48 -7.63
C LYS A 100 24.73 19.23 -7.86
N THR A 101 25.32 18.08 -7.55
CA THR A 101 24.61 16.81 -7.44
C THR A 101 23.77 16.82 -6.16
N VAL A 102 22.45 16.80 -6.31
CA VAL A 102 21.52 16.83 -5.17
C VAL A 102 20.82 15.49 -5.07
N LYS A 103 20.81 14.94 -3.85
CA LYS A 103 20.03 13.76 -3.49
C LYS A 103 18.78 14.22 -2.76
N PHE A 104 17.62 13.90 -3.31
CA PHE A 104 16.35 14.25 -2.69
C PHE A 104 15.35 13.11 -2.87
N GLN A 105 14.27 13.15 -2.10
CA GLN A 105 13.21 12.16 -2.13
C GLN A 105 11.90 12.86 -2.44
N ALA A 106 11.04 12.20 -3.21
CA ALA A 106 9.70 12.67 -3.52
C ALA A 106 8.69 11.57 -3.27
N HIS A 107 7.51 11.95 -2.77
CA HIS A 107 6.34 11.09 -2.78
C HIS A 107 5.65 11.29 -4.13
N LEU A 108 5.41 10.19 -4.84
CA LEU A 108 4.77 10.19 -6.15
C LEU A 108 3.62 9.18 -6.14
N ALA A 109 2.61 9.46 -6.95
CA ALA A 109 1.55 8.52 -7.24
C ALA A 109 1.99 7.51 -8.30
N GLU A 110 1.34 6.34 -8.33
CA GLU A 110 1.61 5.31 -9.34
C GLU A 110 1.34 5.79 -10.77
N ASP A 111 0.40 6.74 -10.94
CA ASP A 111 0.00 7.29 -12.24
C ASP A 111 0.92 8.43 -12.72
N GLU A 112 1.94 8.81 -11.94
CA GLU A 112 2.90 9.88 -12.24
C GLU A 112 4.25 9.33 -12.70
N ILE A 113 4.45 8.02 -12.53
CA ILE A 113 5.70 7.32 -12.79
C ILE A 113 5.47 6.12 -13.70
N GLU A 114 6.49 5.80 -14.49
CA GLU A 114 6.55 4.58 -15.29
C GLU A 114 7.85 3.84 -14.97
N ALA A 115 7.83 2.50 -15.11
CA ALA A 115 9.04 1.70 -15.01
C ALA A 115 9.99 2.04 -16.17
N ALA A 116 11.26 2.32 -15.84
CA ALA A 116 12.30 2.70 -16.79
C ALA A 116 13.21 1.53 -17.18
#